data_AF-A0A8J3WM84-F1
#
_entry.id   AF-A0A8J3WM84-F1
#
_cell.length_a   1.000
_cell.length_b   1.000
_cell.length_c   1.000
_cell.angle_alpha   90.00
_cell.angle_beta   90.00
_cell.angle_gamma   90.00
#
_symmetry.space_group_name_H-M   'P 1'
#
loop_
_entity.id
_entity.type
_entity.pdbx_description
1 polymer ?
#
loop_
_entity_poly.entity_id
_entity_poly.type
_entity_poly.pdbx_seq_one_letter_code
_entity_poly.pdbx_strand_id
1 'polypeptide(L)'
;MRRLASTAVIAVALLPLIFPTTSASASTRAAENPDPAPVQQIGPGRYLSDSGTFKISEIDVPAGSIGRRHGVISVDGGLARPQSAPQSRPELAVFGPGWQTEFLGGMINRKLEVQNGAVVVTDLAEGESARYELRSSVSFPGGGGVRRYEAPDGSKVTETTRWDSAAGTMRTSISETVATNLGDQQPEEGDDTFTGADGAPLSSAALNLTYGWTRLDGLQSADAWRVTGLGNTAHGTSSVGYDAQGRVSTIREPAAGDAPEELLTIRYATATTATSAAFGDYAGRLKEITLTSGATAPQTVARYGYDPSGLLRTMTNPGTDASPQAAYAYDAIGRLTSIASRNHGTWELSFAAGTAAPTATSTDPTVPPPGDPLQGATGIDDPGASGPPQGDFPPGDVSGPQAYPSYCYYAAAWLWYHRSGCAAWAAHYGWHKPYWKRLPSGYWVVGINHDHCTKAVDKPLGYDFRPACDMHDYGYGLIGNTYKRYKYYLDRYRRVDVDDLFYTTLRDWTCSAYRIKGTCRSLAWTYRQGVRLGNPKNGANAT
;
A
#
# COMPACT_ATOMS: atom_id res chain seq x y z
N MET A 1 -39.24 -84.79 10.04
CA MET A 1 -40.10 -83.61 9.79
C MET A 1 -39.25 -82.36 9.90
N ARG A 2 -39.36 -81.45 8.90
CA ARG A 2 -39.02 -80.01 8.89
C ARG A 2 -37.55 -79.61 9.13
N ARG A 3 -36.97 -78.61 8.45
CA ARG A 3 -37.12 -77.98 7.11
C ARG A 3 -35.93 -77.00 7.06
N LEU A 4 -35.17 -77.01 5.97
CA LEU A 4 -34.10 -76.05 5.66
C LEU A 4 -34.69 -74.65 5.41
N ALA A 5 -34.00 -73.61 5.88
CA ALA A 5 -34.30 -72.21 5.55
C ALA A 5 -33.15 -71.63 4.72
N SER A 6 -33.45 -71.30 3.47
CA SER A 6 -32.57 -70.61 2.52
C SER A 6 -32.71 -69.10 2.67
N THR A 7 -31.59 -68.38 2.66
CA THR A 7 -31.53 -66.92 2.56
C THR A 7 -31.24 -66.53 1.12
N ALA A 8 -32.12 -65.71 0.52
CA ALA A 8 -31.96 -65.18 -0.82
C ALA A 8 -31.19 -63.85 -0.78
N VAL A 9 -30.20 -63.70 -1.67
CA VAL A 9 -29.45 -62.45 -1.92
C VAL A 9 -30.06 -61.79 -3.16
N ILE A 10 -30.53 -60.55 -3.01
CA ILE A 10 -30.98 -59.69 -4.11
C ILE A 10 -29.78 -58.86 -4.57
N ALA A 11 -29.35 -59.07 -5.82
CA ALA A 11 -28.38 -58.22 -6.50
C ALA A 11 -29.12 -57.15 -7.32
N VAL A 12 -28.87 -55.87 -7.03
CA VAL A 12 -29.37 -54.74 -7.81
C VAL A 12 -28.28 -54.31 -8.78
N ALA A 13 -28.54 -54.42 -10.08
CA ALA A 13 -27.69 -53.92 -11.15
C ALA A 13 -28.01 -52.45 -11.45
N LEU A 14 -27.02 -51.57 -11.33
CA LEU A 14 -27.09 -50.16 -11.73
C LEU A 14 -26.45 -50.01 -13.12
N LEU A 15 -27.23 -49.58 -14.12
CA LEU A 15 -26.74 -49.17 -15.43
C LEU A 15 -26.18 -47.72 -15.38
N PRO A 16 -25.08 -47.42 -16.10
CA PRO A 16 -24.59 -46.06 -16.24
C PRO A 16 -25.32 -45.32 -17.38
N LEU A 17 -25.96 -44.21 -17.06
CA LEU A 17 -26.45 -43.23 -18.03
C LEU A 17 -25.29 -42.31 -18.46
N ILE A 18 -24.90 -42.41 -19.73
CA ILE A 18 -23.93 -41.52 -20.37
C ILE A 18 -24.70 -40.34 -20.96
N PHE A 19 -24.50 -39.14 -20.40
CA PHE A 19 -24.97 -37.89 -21.01
C PHE A 19 -23.82 -37.20 -21.74
N PRO A 20 -24.04 -36.65 -22.96
CA PRO A 20 -23.05 -35.89 -23.68
C PRO A 20 -22.83 -34.53 -23.01
N THR A 21 -21.61 -34.27 -22.54
CA THR A 21 -21.19 -32.94 -22.05
C THR A 21 -20.87 -32.03 -23.23
N THR A 22 -21.73 -31.05 -23.50
CA THR A 22 -21.42 -29.93 -24.37
C THR A 22 -20.49 -28.96 -23.64
N SER A 23 -19.32 -28.71 -24.21
CA SER A 23 -18.35 -27.71 -23.71
C SER A 23 -18.91 -26.31 -23.97
N ALA A 24 -19.52 -25.70 -22.95
CA ALA A 24 -19.84 -24.28 -22.98
C ALA A 24 -18.59 -23.48 -22.63
N SER A 25 -18.11 -22.65 -23.57
CA SER A 25 -17.10 -21.63 -23.31
C SER A 25 -17.69 -20.62 -22.31
N ALA A 26 -17.20 -20.65 -21.07
CA ALA A 26 -17.56 -19.67 -20.06
C ALA A 26 -16.92 -18.32 -20.42
N SER A 27 -17.73 -17.40 -20.92
CA SER A 27 -17.39 -15.98 -20.93
C SER A 27 -17.22 -15.53 -19.48
N THR A 28 -16.04 -15.02 -19.12
CA THR A 28 -15.74 -14.42 -17.83
C THR A 28 -16.54 -13.13 -17.67
N ARG A 29 -17.82 -13.28 -17.33
CA ARG A 29 -18.64 -12.19 -16.84
C ARG A 29 -18.14 -11.86 -15.44
N ALA A 30 -17.74 -10.61 -15.21
CA ALA A 30 -17.45 -10.11 -13.87
C ALA A 30 -18.60 -10.49 -12.94
N ALA A 31 -18.29 -11.28 -11.91
CA ALA A 31 -19.28 -11.72 -10.94
C ALA A 31 -19.82 -10.49 -10.21
N GLU A 32 -21.11 -10.21 -10.41
CA GLU A 32 -21.88 -9.35 -9.52
C GLU A 32 -21.87 -10.06 -8.15
N ASN A 33 -20.96 -9.62 -7.28
CA ASN A 33 -20.66 -10.23 -5.99
C ASN A 33 -21.46 -9.53 -4.90
N PRO A 34 -21.87 -10.23 -3.83
CA PRO A 34 -22.50 -9.59 -2.67
C PRO A 34 -21.60 -8.48 -2.13
N ASP A 35 -22.21 -7.37 -1.70
CA ASP A 35 -21.51 -6.20 -1.20
C ASP A 35 -20.54 -6.61 -0.08
N PRO A 36 -19.26 -6.22 -0.16
CA PRO A 36 -18.33 -6.44 0.92
C PRO A 36 -18.87 -5.80 2.20
N ALA A 37 -18.59 -6.44 3.34
CA ALA A 37 -19.01 -5.91 4.63
C ALA A 37 -18.54 -4.45 4.76
N PRO A 38 -19.37 -3.56 5.32
CA PRO A 38 -19.08 -2.13 5.30
C PRO A 38 -17.76 -1.85 6.01
N VAL A 39 -16.85 -1.21 5.29
CA VAL A 39 -15.65 -0.58 5.85
C VAL A 39 -16.10 0.70 6.53
N GLN A 40 -15.97 0.76 7.85
CA GLN A 40 -16.34 1.95 8.60
C GLN A 40 -15.10 2.76 8.94
N GLN A 41 -15.05 4.03 8.53
CA GLN A 41 -14.05 4.95 9.05
C GLN A 41 -14.35 5.25 10.53
N ILE A 42 -13.36 5.07 11.39
CA ILE A 42 -13.43 5.42 12.81
C ILE A 42 -12.17 6.21 13.14
N GLY A 43 -12.33 7.54 13.24
CA GLY A 43 -11.22 8.47 13.47
C GLY A 43 -10.07 8.28 12.47
N PRO A 44 -8.84 7.99 12.95
CA PRO A 44 -7.64 7.85 12.12
C PRO A 44 -7.55 6.47 11.43
N GLY A 45 -8.52 5.59 11.64
CA GLY A 45 -8.45 4.22 11.17
C GLY A 45 -9.74 3.76 10.50
N ARG A 46 -9.74 2.48 10.15
CA ARG A 46 -10.87 1.77 9.57
C ARG A 46 -11.21 0.55 10.41
N TYR A 47 -12.49 0.30 10.59
CA TYR A 47 -13.02 -0.92 11.18
C TYR A 47 -13.57 -1.82 10.09
N LEU A 48 -13.05 -3.04 10.04
CA LEU A 48 -13.44 -4.10 9.13
C LEU A 48 -14.36 -5.06 9.89
N SER A 49 -15.65 -4.96 9.61
CA SER A 49 -16.70 -5.69 10.34
C SER A 49 -16.65 -7.21 10.09
N ASP A 50 -16.21 -7.64 8.91
CA ASP A 50 -16.00 -9.04 8.54
C ASP A 50 -14.99 -9.78 9.43
N SER A 51 -13.94 -9.06 9.82
CA SER A 51 -12.79 -9.57 10.57
C SER A 51 -12.76 -9.07 12.01
N GLY A 52 -13.73 -8.24 12.41
CA GLY A 52 -13.74 -7.59 13.72
C GLY A 52 -12.43 -6.86 14.03
N THR A 53 -11.83 -6.22 13.02
CA THR A 53 -10.48 -5.65 13.13
C THR A 53 -10.48 -4.15 12.86
N PHE A 54 -9.93 -3.38 13.78
CA PHE A 54 -9.61 -1.97 13.58
C PHE A 54 -8.16 -1.80 13.14
N LYS A 55 -7.91 -1.02 12.08
CA LYS A 55 -6.58 -0.82 11.48
C LYS A 55 -6.29 0.68 11.34
N ILE A 56 -5.09 1.09 11.76
CA ILE A 56 -4.50 2.41 11.47
C ILE A 56 -3.23 2.17 10.65
N SER A 57 -3.09 2.84 9.51
CA SER A 57 -1.89 2.77 8.66
C SER A 57 -1.13 4.10 8.74
N GLU A 58 0.18 4.07 8.94
CA GLU A 58 1.05 5.24 8.98
C GLU A 58 2.08 5.15 7.86
N ILE A 59 2.32 6.29 7.20
CA ILE A 59 3.42 6.47 6.25
C ILE A 59 4.59 7.09 7.02
N ASP A 60 5.71 6.37 7.12
CA ASP A 60 6.89 6.84 7.83
C ASP A 60 7.89 7.48 6.87
N VAL A 61 8.22 6.79 5.77
CA VAL A 61 9.16 7.25 4.74
C VAL A 61 8.53 7.04 3.37
N PRO A 62 8.16 8.11 2.64
CA PRO A 62 7.55 8.01 1.31
C PRO A 62 8.47 7.32 0.28
N ALA A 63 9.78 7.58 0.35
CA ALA A 63 10.78 6.80 -0.38
C ALA A 63 10.76 5.34 0.09
N GLY A 64 10.65 4.40 -0.85
CA GLY A 64 10.46 2.98 -0.57
C GLY A 64 9.09 2.63 0.01
N SER A 65 8.13 3.57 0.07
CA SER A 65 6.81 3.40 0.69
C SER A 65 6.87 2.67 2.02
N ILE A 66 7.75 3.11 2.92
CA ILE A 66 7.91 2.47 4.21
C ILE A 66 6.87 3.03 5.16
N GLY A 67 5.97 2.16 5.58
CA GLY A 67 4.94 2.46 6.55
C GLY A 67 4.85 1.42 7.66
N ARG A 68 3.83 1.59 8.49
CA ARG A 68 3.46 0.64 9.52
C ARG A 68 1.96 0.60 9.71
N ARG A 69 1.45 -0.52 10.20
CA ARG A 69 0.04 -0.75 10.47
C ARG A 69 -0.16 -1.19 11.91
N HIS A 70 -0.99 -0.47 12.65
CA HIS A 70 -1.49 -0.92 13.94
C HIS A 70 -2.82 -1.62 13.72
N GLY A 71 -2.94 -2.86 14.18
CA GLY A 71 -4.20 -3.62 14.13
C GLY A 71 -4.68 -3.91 15.54
N VAL A 72 -5.99 -3.81 15.79
CA VAL A 72 -6.65 -4.33 16.99
C VAL A 72 -7.72 -5.30 16.52
N ILE A 73 -7.70 -6.54 17.03
CA ILE A 73 -8.65 -7.58 16.65
C ILE A 73 -9.51 -7.97 17.86
N SER A 74 -10.81 -8.16 17.62
CA SER A 74 -11.73 -8.71 18.61
C SER A 74 -11.35 -10.16 18.93
N VAL A 75 -11.45 -10.54 20.20
CA VAL A 75 -11.18 -11.91 20.66
C VAL A 75 -12.43 -12.44 21.33
N ASP A 76 -12.89 -13.62 20.93
CA ASP A 76 -14.09 -14.23 21.49
C ASP A 76 -13.99 -14.37 23.02
N GLY A 77 -14.94 -13.76 23.72
CA GLY A 77 -15.01 -13.76 25.19
C GLY A 77 -13.87 -13.00 25.89
N GLY A 78 -13.07 -12.21 25.15
CA GLY A 78 -11.90 -11.51 25.67
C GLY A 78 -11.85 -10.03 25.32
N LEU A 79 -10.89 -9.31 25.92
CA LEU A 79 -10.57 -7.95 25.50
C LEU A 79 -9.92 -7.99 24.11
N ALA A 80 -10.34 -7.10 23.21
CA ALA A 80 -9.68 -6.93 21.92
C ALA A 80 -8.20 -6.62 22.13
N ARG A 81 -7.33 -7.14 21.26
CA ARG A 81 -5.87 -7.06 21.45
C ARG A 81 -5.15 -6.55 20.22
N PRO A 82 -3.98 -5.92 20.38
CA PRO A 82 -3.14 -5.58 19.26
C PRO A 82 -2.73 -6.82 18.46
N GLN A 83 -2.83 -6.73 17.14
CA GLN A 83 -2.44 -7.77 16.22
C GLN A 83 -0.91 -7.77 16.10
N SER A 84 -0.27 -8.86 16.53
CA SER A 84 1.16 -9.04 16.36
C SER A 84 1.48 -9.59 14.97
N ALA A 85 2.65 -9.24 14.44
CA ALA A 85 3.19 -9.91 13.26
C ALA A 85 3.40 -11.41 13.54
N PRO A 86 3.27 -12.29 12.53
CA PRO A 86 3.60 -13.71 12.68
C PRO A 86 5.05 -13.90 13.12
N GLN A 87 5.31 -14.82 14.05
CA GLN A 87 6.67 -15.06 14.57
C GLN A 87 7.66 -15.51 13.49
N SER A 88 7.17 -16.16 12.42
CA SER A 88 7.98 -16.54 11.26
C SER A 88 8.41 -15.36 10.37
N ARG A 89 7.91 -14.15 10.65
CA ARG A 89 8.07 -12.94 9.83
C ARG A 89 8.76 -11.82 10.64
N PRO A 90 10.04 -11.99 11.01
CA PRO A 90 10.77 -11.00 11.81
C PRO A 90 10.81 -9.62 11.14
N GLU A 91 10.80 -9.55 9.82
CA GLU A 91 10.76 -8.29 9.08
C GLU A 91 9.47 -7.49 9.29
N LEU A 92 8.36 -8.15 9.63
CA LEU A 92 7.08 -7.49 9.89
C LEU A 92 6.98 -6.96 11.33
N ALA A 93 7.73 -7.56 12.26
CA ALA A 93 7.64 -7.29 13.69
C ALA A 93 8.58 -6.16 14.18
N VAL A 94 9.21 -5.40 13.29
CA VAL A 94 10.36 -4.56 13.68
C VAL A 94 9.99 -3.34 14.52
N PHE A 95 8.72 -2.93 14.54
CA PHE A 95 8.21 -1.81 15.33
C PHE A 95 7.73 -2.14 16.73
N GLY A 96 7.72 -3.42 17.12
CA GLY A 96 7.22 -3.81 18.44
C GLY A 96 5.80 -4.35 18.44
N PRO A 97 5.27 -4.68 19.64
CA PRO A 97 3.94 -5.24 19.79
C PRO A 97 2.86 -4.36 19.15
N GLY A 98 1.91 -4.99 18.47
CA GLY A 98 0.76 -4.31 17.84
C GLY A 98 1.05 -3.59 16.53
N TRP A 99 2.31 -3.45 16.12
CA TRP A 99 2.69 -2.82 14.86
C TRP A 99 3.26 -3.83 13.87
N GLN A 100 2.73 -3.81 12.65
CA GLN A 100 3.26 -4.54 11.52
C GLN A 100 3.91 -3.57 10.54
N THR A 101 5.06 -3.94 10.00
CA THR A 101 5.78 -3.08 9.04
C THR A 101 5.22 -3.26 7.63
N GLU A 102 5.24 -2.18 6.85
CA GLU A 102 4.81 -2.15 5.47
C GLU A 102 5.96 -1.62 4.60
N PHE A 103 6.92 -2.47 4.26
CA PHE A 103 7.96 -2.11 3.29
C PHE A 103 7.40 -2.19 1.86
N LEU A 104 7.78 -1.25 0.99
CA LEU A 104 7.21 -1.12 -0.36
C LEU A 104 5.68 -1.14 -0.31
N GLY A 105 5.10 -0.38 0.61
CA GLY A 105 3.66 -0.28 0.75
C GLY A 105 2.98 -1.54 1.28
N GLY A 106 3.74 -2.46 1.88
CA GLY A 106 3.24 -3.76 2.33
C GLY A 106 3.18 -4.81 1.23
N MET A 107 3.63 -4.50 0.01
CA MET A 107 3.62 -5.44 -1.12
C MET A 107 4.53 -6.65 -0.88
N ILE A 108 5.52 -6.55 0.02
CA ILE A 108 6.37 -7.69 0.40
C ILE A 108 5.79 -8.54 1.55
N ASN A 109 4.62 -8.19 2.08
CA ASN A 109 3.95 -8.91 3.17
C ASN A 109 3.25 -10.16 2.61
N ARG A 110 4.02 -10.99 1.92
CA ARG A 110 3.56 -12.16 1.19
C ARG A 110 4.32 -13.40 1.66
N LYS A 111 3.64 -14.54 1.71
CA LYS A 111 4.20 -15.86 2.02
C LYS A 111 4.14 -16.72 0.77
N LEU A 112 5.23 -17.44 0.48
CA LEU A 112 5.29 -18.39 -0.63
C LEU A 112 5.54 -19.79 -0.08
N GLU A 113 4.70 -20.73 -0.52
CA GLU A 113 4.76 -22.14 -0.16
C GLU A 113 4.87 -23.00 -1.41
N VAL A 114 5.99 -23.70 -1.56
CA VAL A 114 6.18 -24.70 -2.60
C VAL A 114 5.59 -26.02 -2.10
N GLN A 115 4.59 -26.53 -2.80
CA GLN A 115 3.90 -27.78 -2.50
C GLN A 115 4.16 -28.83 -3.59
N ASN A 116 3.70 -30.06 -3.37
CA ASN A 116 3.76 -31.07 -4.41
C ASN A 116 2.83 -30.69 -5.57
N GLY A 117 3.41 -30.38 -6.73
CA GLY A 117 2.67 -30.04 -7.95
C GLY A 117 2.08 -28.62 -7.98
N ALA A 118 2.31 -27.78 -6.97
CA ALA A 118 1.77 -26.42 -6.93
C ALA A 118 2.64 -25.46 -6.13
N VAL A 119 2.42 -24.16 -6.35
CA VAL A 119 2.91 -23.08 -5.50
C VAL A 119 1.71 -22.31 -4.98
N VAL A 120 1.71 -21.96 -3.69
CA VAL A 120 0.69 -21.10 -3.09
C VAL A 120 1.37 -19.83 -2.61
N VAL A 121 0.84 -18.68 -3.00
CA VAL A 121 1.28 -17.37 -2.52
C VAL A 121 0.14 -16.71 -1.76
N THR A 122 0.39 -16.30 -0.52
CA THR A 122 -0.59 -15.67 0.37
C THR A 122 -0.18 -14.23 0.67
N ASP A 123 -1.08 -13.27 0.45
CA ASP A 123 -0.99 -11.93 1.02
C ASP A 123 -1.34 -12.00 2.51
N LEU A 124 -0.36 -11.73 3.38
CA LEU A 124 -0.52 -11.86 4.82
C LEU A 124 -1.37 -10.76 5.45
N ALA A 125 -1.52 -9.62 4.77
CA ALA A 125 -2.29 -8.49 5.28
C ALA A 125 -3.81 -8.69 5.08
N GLU A 126 -4.19 -9.34 3.98
CA GLU A 126 -5.59 -9.63 3.63
C GLU A 126 -6.00 -11.10 3.81
N GLY A 127 -5.04 -12.02 3.94
CA GLY A 127 -5.30 -13.45 4.03
C GLY A 127 -5.69 -14.10 2.70
N GLU A 128 -5.61 -13.37 1.58
CA GLU A 128 -5.92 -13.87 0.25
C GLU A 128 -4.78 -14.72 -0.30
N SER A 129 -5.11 -15.82 -0.97
CA SER A 129 -4.12 -16.74 -1.54
C SER A 129 -4.37 -17.01 -3.02
N ALA A 130 -3.30 -17.02 -3.80
CA ALA A 130 -3.28 -17.48 -5.18
C ALA A 130 -2.59 -18.84 -5.26
N ARG A 131 -3.20 -19.78 -5.98
CA ARG A 131 -2.65 -21.11 -6.21
C ARG A 131 -2.26 -21.27 -7.67
N TYR A 132 -1.00 -21.67 -7.88
CA TYR A 132 -0.40 -21.89 -9.19
C TYR A 132 -0.17 -23.38 -9.40
N GLU A 133 -0.81 -23.97 -10.41
CA GLU A 133 -0.67 -25.39 -10.72
C GLU A 133 0.51 -25.63 -11.65
N LEU A 134 1.25 -26.73 -11.45
CA LEU A 134 2.39 -27.09 -12.29
C LEU A 134 1.94 -27.34 -13.74
N ARG A 135 2.57 -26.65 -14.69
CA ARG A 135 2.33 -26.79 -16.13
C ARG A 135 3.44 -27.53 -16.84
N SER A 136 4.70 -27.28 -16.45
CA SER A 136 5.86 -27.94 -17.05
C SER A 136 7.02 -28.03 -16.06
N SER A 137 7.86 -29.05 -16.25
CA SER A 137 9.09 -29.26 -15.47
C SER A 137 10.17 -29.79 -16.40
N VAL A 138 11.34 -29.15 -16.38
CA VAL A 138 12.51 -29.54 -17.16
C VAL A 138 13.69 -29.66 -16.20
N SER A 139 14.38 -30.81 -16.21
CA SER A 139 15.56 -31.02 -15.37
C SER A 139 16.83 -30.58 -16.09
N PHE A 140 17.80 -30.04 -15.37
CA PHE A 140 19.12 -29.77 -15.93
C PHE A 140 20.02 -31.01 -15.85
N PRO A 141 20.95 -31.21 -16.81
CA PRO A 141 21.89 -32.33 -16.77
C PRO A 141 22.76 -32.39 -15.50
N GLY A 142 23.10 -31.23 -14.93
CA GLY A 142 23.92 -31.11 -13.71
C GLY A 142 23.13 -31.13 -12.39
N GLY A 143 21.85 -31.52 -12.42
CA GLY A 143 20.96 -31.44 -11.26
C GLY A 143 20.16 -30.14 -11.19
N GLY A 144 19.02 -30.17 -10.48
CA GLY A 144 18.05 -29.08 -10.48
C GLY A 144 17.20 -29.02 -11.74
N GLY A 145 16.62 -27.86 -12.04
CA GLY A 145 15.71 -27.69 -13.16
C GLY A 145 14.92 -26.39 -13.14
N VAL A 146 13.99 -26.29 -14.08
CA VAL A 146 12.98 -25.23 -14.16
C VAL A 146 11.60 -25.85 -14.06
N ARG A 147 10.77 -25.33 -13.16
CA ARG A 147 9.35 -25.65 -13.07
C ARG A 147 8.54 -24.39 -13.33
N ARG A 148 7.50 -24.52 -14.15
CA ARG A 148 6.59 -23.41 -14.47
C ARG A 148 5.20 -23.77 -14.01
N TYR A 149 4.58 -22.83 -13.31
CA TYR A 149 3.26 -22.92 -12.72
C TYR A 149 2.39 -21.78 -13.23
N GLU A 150 1.08 -21.97 -13.23
CA GLU A 150 0.12 -20.99 -13.71
C GLU A 150 -1.17 -21.05 -12.89
N ALA A 151 -1.70 -19.87 -12.57
CA ALA A 151 -2.98 -19.70 -11.90
C ALA A 151 -4.11 -19.45 -12.93
N PRO A 152 -5.39 -19.63 -12.56
CA PRO A 152 -6.52 -19.45 -13.48
C PRO A 152 -6.67 -18.04 -14.07
N ASP A 153 -6.13 -17.03 -13.39
CA ASP A 153 -6.13 -15.63 -13.82
C ASP A 153 -5.02 -15.29 -14.84
N GLY A 154 -4.21 -16.28 -15.22
CA GLY A 154 -3.07 -16.12 -16.13
C GLY A 154 -1.77 -15.71 -15.44
N SER A 155 -1.79 -15.50 -14.11
CA SER A 155 -0.58 -15.26 -13.32
C SER A 155 0.34 -16.48 -13.35
N LYS A 156 1.66 -16.27 -13.35
CA LYS A 156 2.66 -17.32 -13.56
C LYS A 156 3.72 -17.33 -12.47
N VAL A 157 4.21 -18.53 -12.15
CA VAL A 157 5.36 -18.71 -11.27
C VAL A 157 6.41 -19.55 -12.00
N THR A 158 7.66 -19.13 -11.97
CA THR A 158 8.81 -19.90 -12.45
C THR A 158 9.76 -20.17 -11.30
N GLU A 159 9.91 -21.44 -10.94
CA GLU A 159 10.91 -21.93 -9.99
C GLU A 159 12.13 -22.40 -10.78
N THR A 160 13.31 -21.88 -10.44
CA THR A 160 14.58 -22.28 -11.04
C THR A 160 15.54 -22.74 -9.95
N THR A 161 16.00 -23.98 -10.05
CA THR A 161 16.96 -24.59 -9.13
C THR A 161 18.24 -24.91 -9.87
N ARG A 162 19.37 -24.33 -9.44
CA ARG A 162 20.70 -24.48 -10.09
C ARG A 162 21.79 -24.71 -9.06
N TRP A 163 22.86 -25.38 -9.47
CA TRP A 163 24.07 -25.52 -8.65
C TRP A 163 24.75 -24.15 -8.52
N ASP A 164 24.93 -23.69 -7.29
CA ASP A 164 25.74 -22.52 -6.97
C ASP A 164 27.13 -22.99 -6.55
N SER A 165 28.11 -22.83 -7.45
CA SER A 165 29.49 -23.22 -7.21
C SER A 165 30.17 -22.43 -6.09
N ALA A 166 29.76 -21.18 -5.85
CA ALA A 166 30.35 -20.36 -4.79
C ALA A 166 29.85 -20.80 -3.41
N ALA A 167 28.58 -21.18 -3.31
CA ALA A 167 27.99 -21.71 -2.09
C ALA A 167 28.18 -23.22 -1.91
N GLY A 168 28.60 -23.95 -2.94
CA GLY A 168 28.76 -25.40 -2.93
C GLY A 168 27.44 -26.16 -2.69
N THR A 169 26.30 -25.58 -3.10
CA THR A 169 24.97 -26.15 -2.87
C THR A 169 24.00 -25.79 -4.00
N MET A 170 22.86 -26.49 -4.07
CA MET A 170 21.76 -26.10 -4.95
C MET A 170 21.05 -24.88 -4.38
N ARG A 171 20.84 -23.85 -5.22
CA ARG A 171 20.02 -22.69 -4.89
C ARG A 171 18.77 -22.66 -5.75
N THR A 172 17.66 -22.34 -5.12
CA THR A 172 16.37 -22.13 -5.78
C THR A 172 15.99 -20.66 -5.71
N SER A 173 15.67 -20.08 -6.86
CA SER A 173 15.06 -18.75 -6.99
C SER A 173 13.68 -18.90 -7.62
N ILE A 174 12.74 -18.07 -7.20
CA ILE A 174 11.39 -18.05 -7.78
C ILE A 174 11.11 -16.66 -8.35
N SER A 175 10.47 -16.62 -9.53
CA SER A 175 9.88 -15.41 -10.10
C SER A 175 8.36 -15.62 -10.18
N GLU A 176 7.58 -14.73 -9.57
CA GLU A 176 6.12 -14.69 -9.68
C GLU A 176 5.74 -13.48 -10.53
N THR A 177 4.95 -13.67 -11.58
CA THR A 177 4.38 -12.60 -12.40
C THR A 177 2.87 -12.61 -12.22
N VAL A 178 2.33 -11.55 -11.64
CA VAL A 178 0.89 -11.35 -11.46
C VAL A 178 0.32 -10.71 -12.71
N ALA A 179 -0.69 -11.35 -13.30
CA ALA A 179 -1.39 -10.84 -14.47
C ALA A 179 -2.28 -9.66 -14.06
N THR A 180 -1.97 -8.48 -14.59
CA THR A 180 -2.72 -7.25 -14.35
C THR A 180 -3.71 -6.94 -15.48
N ASN A 181 -3.43 -7.42 -16.69
CA ASN A 181 -4.22 -7.23 -17.90
C ASN A 181 -4.49 -5.75 -18.26
N LEU A 182 -3.70 -4.82 -17.72
CA LEU A 182 -3.93 -3.37 -17.87
C LEU A 182 -3.79 -2.87 -19.30
N GLY A 183 -2.79 -3.33 -20.04
CA GLY A 183 -2.54 -2.86 -21.41
C GLY A 183 -3.43 -3.52 -22.48
N ASP A 184 -4.25 -4.50 -22.09
CA ASP A 184 -5.17 -5.20 -23.00
C ASP A 184 -6.62 -4.74 -22.80
N GLN A 185 -6.89 -3.92 -21.78
CA GLN A 185 -8.23 -3.41 -21.54
C GLN A 185 -8.57 -2.37 -22.62
N GLN A 186 -9.73 -2.55 -23.27
CA GLN A 186 -10.31 -1.43 -23.99
C GLN A 186 -10.78 -0.43 -22.94
N PRO A 187 -10.23 0.80 -22.91
CA PRO A 187 -10.72 1.82 -22.00
C PRO A 187 -12.21 2.07 -22.27
N GLU A 188 -12.95 2.46 -21.23
CA GLU A 188 -14.30 2.98 -21.42
C GLU A 188 -14.23 4.21 -22.35
N GLU A 189 -15.35 4.59 -22.99
CA GLU A 189 -15.37 5.79 -23.84
C GLU A 189 -14.94 7.03 -23.02
N GLY A 190 -13.84 7.67 -23.43
CA GLY A 190 -13.25 8.82 -22.73
C GLY A 190 -12.17 8.47 -21.70
N ASP A 191 -11.84 7.18 -21.53
CA ASP A 191 -10.77 6.70 -20.66
C ASP A 191 -9.46 6.49 -21.45
N ASP A 192 -8.33 6.58 -20.76
CA ASP A 192 -7.00 6.53 -21.33
C ASP A 192 -6.38 5.12 -21.25
N THR A 193 -5.26 4.95 -21.95
CA THR A 193 -4.41 3.76 -21.76
C THR A 193 -3.12 4.15 -21.05
N PHE A 194 -2.49 3.17 -20.42
CA PHE A 194 -1.14 3.34 -19.89
C PHE A 194 -0.19 3.78 -20.99
N THR A 195 0.43 4.95 -20.85
CA THR A 195 1.43 5.44 -21.81
C THR A 195 2.81 5.59 -21.18
N GLY A 196 3.84 5.32 -21.99
CA GLY A 196 5.23 5.53 -21.63
C GLY A 196 5.61 7.01 -21.66
N ALA A 197 6.86 7.30 -21.30
CA ALA A 197 7.39 8.66 -21.31
C ALA A 197 7.40 9.31 -22.71
N ASP A 198 7.43 8.51 -23.76
CA ASP A 198 7.31 8.92 -25.17
C ASP A 198 5.86 9.07 -25.64
N GLY A 199 4.88 8.84 -24.76
CA GLY A 199 3.46 8.84 -25.07
C GLY A 199 2.96 7.58 -25.78
N ALA A 200 3.81 6.58 -26.02
CA ALA A 200 3.39 5.33 -26.64
C ALA A 200 2.62 4.44 -25.64
N PRO A 201 1.56 3.74 -26.08
CA PRO A 201 0.86 2.78 -25.22
C PRO A 201 1.80 1.68 -24.68
N LEU A 202 1.67 1.38 -23.39
CA LEU A 202 2.39 0.30 -22.72
C LEU A 202 1.60 -1.01 -22.82
N SER A 203 2.30 -2.10 -23.15
CA SER A 203 1.67 -3.41 -23.22
C SER A 203 1.35 -3.96 -21.83
N SER A 204 0.33 -4.82 -21.76
CA SER A 204 -0.06 -5.56 -20.55
C SER A 204 1.12 -6.35 -19.95
N ALA A 205 1.92 -7.00 -20.80
CA ALA A 205 3.12 -7.71 -20.38
C ALA A 205 4.15 -6.78 -19.71
N ALA A 206 4.26 -5.53 -20.17
CA ALA A 206 5.20 -4.58 -19.62
C ALA A 206 4.80 -4.05 -18.23
N LEU A 207 3.50 -4.07 -17.94
CA LEU A 207 2.88 -3.58 -16.70
C LEU A 207 2.68 -4.69 -15.65
N ASN A 208 2.74 -5.96 -16.05
CA ASN A 208 2.59 -7.08 -15.14
C ASN A 208 3.61 -7.04 -13.99
N LEU A 209 3.07 -7.12 -12.77
CA LEU A 209 3.87 -7.02 -11.57
C LEU A 209 4.66 -8.30 -11.35
N THR A 210 5.97 -8.18 -11.20
CA THR A 210 6.88 -9.29 -11.01
C THR A 210 7.53 -9.21 -9.63
N TYR A 211 7.50 -10.33 -8.91
CA TYR A 211 8.14 -10.55 -7.63
C TYR A 211 9.32 -11.51 -7.82
N GLY A 212 10.51 -11.06 -7.42
CA GLY A 212 11.66 -11.93 -7.22
C GLY A 212 11.62 -12.52 -5.82
N TRP A 213 11.85 -13.82 -5.69
CA TRP A 213 11.80 -14.54 -4.42
C TRP A 213 13.09 -15.30 -4.18
N THR A 214 13.57 -15.27 -2.94
CA THR A 214 14.71 -16.07 -2.48
C THR A 214 14.40 -16.67 -1.12
N ARG A 215 14.90 -17.89 -0.90
CA ARG A 215 14.84 -18.53 0.42
C ARG A 215 15.99 -18.01 1.27
N LEU A 216 15.68 -17.46 2.44
CA LEU A 216 16.71 -17.00 3.36
C LEU A 216 17.27 -18.18 4.16
N ASP A 217 18.58 -18.37 4.08
CA ASP A 217 19.30 -19.35 4.88
C ASP A 217 19.34 -18.90 6.35
N GLY A 218 19.18 -19.84 7.29
CA GLY A 218 19.19 -19.55 8.73
C GLY A 218 17.83 -19.31 9.37
N LEU A 219 16.77 -19.09 8.60
CA LEU A 219 15.40 -19.13 9.13
C LEU A 219 14.95 -20.59 9.29
N GLN A 220 14.74 -21.03 10.52
CA GLN A 220 14.27 -22.40 10.81
C GLN A 220 12.77 -22.63 10.49
N SER A 221 12.12 -21.70 9.82
CA SER A 221 10.69 -21.76 9.47
C SER A 221 10.46 -22.36 8.09
N ALA A 222 9.33 -23.04 7.91
CA ALA A 222 8.80 -23.38 6.57
C ALA A 222 8.49 -22.12 5.73
N ASP A 223 8.31 -20.98 6.39
CA ASP A 223 8.06 -19.65 5.83
C ASP A 223 9.38 -18.87 5.70
N ALA A 224 10.34 -19.44 4.96
CA ALA A 224 11.67 -18.87 4.74
C ALA A 224 11.82 -18.08 3.42
N TRP A 225 10.80 -18.10 2.55
CA TRP A 225 10.80 -17.35 1.31
C TRP A 225 10.54 -15.87 1.55
N ARG A 226 11.32 -15.01 0.88
CA ARG A 226 11.21 -13.56 0.95
C ARG A 226 11.28 -12.92 -0.42
N VAL A 227 10.55 -11.83 -0.58
CA VAL A 227 10.55 -11.02 -1.80
C VAL A 227 11.84 -10.21 -1.84
N THR A 228 12.68 -10.42 -2.85
CA THR A 228 13.93 -9.69 -3.06
C THR A 228 13.85 -8.67 -4.19
N GLY A 229 12.78 -8.71 -4.99
CA GLY A 229 12.51 -7.73 -6.04
C GLY A 229 11.02 -7.54 -6.27
N LEU A 230 10.60 -6.32 -6.57
CA LEU A 230 9.22 -5.97 -6.88
C LEU A 230 9.16 -4.88 -7.94
N GLY A 231 8.47 -5.12 -9.04
CA GLY A 231 8.19 -4.08 -10.04
C GLY A 231 7.75 -4.64 -11.37
N ASN A 232 7.90 -3.87 -12.44
CA ASN A 232 7.56 -4.30 -13.79
C ASN A 232 8.58 -3.74 -14.79
N THR A 233 8.51 -4.17 -16.05
CA THR A 233 9.51 -3.74 -17.04
C THR A 233 9.30 -2.30 -17.51
N ALA A 234 8.08 -1.76 -17.37
CA ALA A 234 7.79 -0.37 -17.76
C ALA A 234 8.36 0.67 -16.78
N HIS A 235 8.42 0.35 -15.49
CA HIS A 235 8.78 1.31 -14.42
C HIS A 235 9.98 0.86 -13.58
N GLY A 236 10.59 -0.28 -13.92
CA GLY A 236 11.73 -0.83 -13.19
C GLY A 236 11.32 -1.67 -11.99
N THR A 237 12.32 -2.19 -11.28
CA THR A 237 12.16 -3.13 -10.16
C THR A 237 12.89 -2.62 -8.93
N SER A 238 12.16 -2.41 -7.84
CA SER A 238 12.75 -2.16 -6.53
C SER A 238 13.34 -3.45 -5.97
N SER A 239 14.51 -3.38 -5.34
CA SER A 239 15.17 -4.54 -4.72
C SER A 239 15.19 -4.44 -3.21
N VAL A 240 15.12 -5.58 -2.53
CA VAL A 240 15.05 -5.69 -1.07
C VAL A 240 16.16 -6.62 -0.59
N GLY A 241 17.00 -6.08 0.29
CA GLY A 241 18.03 -6.85 1.00
C GLY A 241 17.57 -7.23 2.40
N TYR A 242 18.10 -8.34 2.92
CA TYR A 242 17.80 -8.84 4.25
C TYR A 242 19.08 -8.98 5.10
N ASP A 243 18.95 -8.81 6.41
CA ASP A 243 20.01 -9.14 7.38
C ASP A 243 19.99 -10.63 7.76
N ALA A 244 20.95 -11.04 8.58
CA ALA A 244 21.08 -12.43 9.03
C ALA A 244 19.91 -12.90 9.93
N GLN A 245 19.09 -11.97 10.46
CA GLN A 245 17.88 -12.28 11.23
C GLN A 245 16.64 -12.35 10.34
N GLY A 246 16.78 -12.17 9.02
CA GLY A 246 15.68 -12.16 8.07
C GLY A 246 14.84 -10.87 8.09
N ARG A 247 15.37 -9.79 8.67
CA ARG A 247 14.74 -8.46 8.63
C ARG A 247 15.24 -7.68 7.43
N VAL A 248 14.46 -6.74 6.91
CA VAL A 248 14.88 -5.92 5.76
C VAL A 248 16.05 -5.01 6.15
N SER A 249 17.16 -5.09 5.43
CA SER A 249 18.36 -4.28 5.67
C SER A 249 18.49 -3.13 4.69
N THR A 250 18.01 -3.33 3.45
CA THR A 250 18.06 -2.32 2.40
C THR A 250 16.84 -2.39 1.49
N ILE A 251 16.43 -1.24 0.97
CA ILE A 251 15.50 -1.12 -0.14
C ILE A 251 16.15 -0.20 -1.17
N ARG A 252 16.24 -0.63 -2.42
CA ARG A 252 16.67 0.20 -3.54
C ARG A 252 15.51 0.40 -4.49
N GLU A 253 15.08 1.63 -4.69
CA GLU A 253 14.13 1.98 -5.76
C GLU A 253 14.91 2.47 -6.98
N PRO A 254 14.57 2.02 -8.20
CA PRO A 254 15.21 2.50 -9.41
C PRO A 254 14.90 3.99 -9.63
N ALA A 255 15.77 4.66 -10.38
CA ALA A 255 15.50 5.99 -10.91
C ALA A 255 14.20 5.98 -11.72
N ALA A 256 13.42 7.06 -11.62
CA ALA A 256 12.11 7.18 -12.26
C ALA A 256 11.87 8.63 -12.68
N GLY A 257 11.82 8.87 -14.00
CA GLY A 257 11.71 10.23 -14.54
C GLY A 257 12.91 11.07 -14.12
N ASP A 258 12.64 12.23 -13.51
CA ASP A 258 13.67 13.12 -12.96
C ASP A 258 14.18 12.69 -11.57
N ALA A 259 13.54 11.70 -10.93
CA ALA A 259 13.98 11.20 -9.64
C ALA A 259 15.17 10.25 -9.78
N PRO A 260 16.30 10.52 -9.07
CA PRO A 260 17.44 9.62 -9.11
C PRO A 260 17.13 8.28 -8.42
N GLU A 261 18.05 7.33 -8.54
CA GLU A 261 17.97 6.09 -7.77
C GLU A 261 18.03 6.39 -6.27
N GLU A 262 17.23 5.66 -5.49
CA GLU A 262 17.16 5.82 -4.04
C GLU A 262 17.56 4.52 -3.34
N LEU A 263 18.45 4.62 -2.36
CA LEU A 263 18.84 3.53 -1.47
C LEU A 263 18.47 3.88 -0.03
N LEU A 264 17.54 3.11 0.53
CA LEU A 264 17.21 3.12 1.94
C LEU A 264 18.02 2.05 2.67
N THR A 265 18.67 2.44 3.77
CA THR A 265 19.32 1.52 4.70
C THR A 265 18.55 1.51 6.01
N ILE A 266 18.18 0.31 6.44
CA ILE A 266 17.32 0.07 7.61
C ILE A 266 18.24 -0.46 8.73
N ARG A 267 18.31 0.27 9.85
CA ARG A 267 19.20 -0.06 10.97
C ARG A 267 18.41 -0.45 12.20
N TYR A 268 18.80 -1.56 12.81
CA TYR A 268 18.17 -2.07 14.03
C TYR A 268 19.04 -1.79 15.25
N ALA A 269 18.40 -1.50 16.38
CA ALA A 269 19.10 -1.32 17.65
C ALA A 269 19.69 -2.64 18.14
N THR A 270 20.93 -2.61 18.63
CA THR A 270 21.62 -3.76 19.24
C THR A 270 21.52 -3.79 20.76
N ALA A 271 21.16 -2.66 21.37
CA ALA A 271 20.99 -2.50 22.81
C ALA A 271 19.74 -1.67 23.12
N THR A 272 19.15 -1.87 24.30
CA THR A 272 18.03 -1.06 24.79
C THR A 272 18.57 0.13 25.57
N THR A 273 18.23 1.34 25.13
CA THR A 273 18.51 2.60 25.84
C THR A 273 17.24 3.24 26.40
N ALA A 274 16.06 2.72 26.06
CA ALA A 274 14.79 3.15 26.62
C ALA A 274 14.73 2.92 28.15
N THR A 275 14.27 3.92 28.89
CA THR A 275 14.11 3.89 30.35
C THR A 275 12.71 4.35 30.75
N SER A 276 12.32 4.18 32.02
CA SER A 276 11.03 4.70 32.49
C SER A 276 10.95 6.23 32.44
N ALA A 277 12.09 6.91 32.39
CA ALA A 277 12.17 8.38 32.36
C ALA A 277 12.30 8.96 30.94
N ALA A 278 12.73 8.17 29.95
CA ALA A 278 12.99 8.66 28.60
C ALA A 278 12.81 7.56 27.55
N PHE A 279 12.21 7.93 26.42
CA PHE A 279 12.15 7.07 25.25
C PHE A 279 13.54 6.89 24.64
N GLY A 280 13.81 5.72 24.09
CA GLY A 280 15.11 5.40 23.50
C GLY A 280 15.06 4.21 22.54
N ASP A 281 16.21 3.68 22.20
CA ASP A 281 16.34 2.47 21.39
C ASP A 281 15.84 1.25 22.18
N TYR A 282 15.29 0.24 21.49
CA TYR A 282 14.98 -1.07 22.07
C TYR A 282 15.64 -2.17 21.25
N ALA A 283 16.43 -3.04 21.88
CA ALA A 283 17.21 -4.06 21.20
C ALA A 283 16.35 -4.94 20.27
N GLY A 284 16.79 -5.10 19.03
CA GLY A 284 16.09 -5.86 17.99
C GLY A 284 15.03 -5.07 17.22
N ARG A 285 14.64 -3.87 17.66
CA ARG A 285 13.67 -3.00 16.97
C ARG A 285 14.33 -2.07 15.98
N LEU A 286 13.53 -1.55 15.06
CA LEU A 286 13.97 -0.58 14.06
C LEU A 286 14.40 0.72 14.77
N LYS A 287 15.65 1.12 14.56
CA LYS A 287 16.22 2.33 15.18
C LYS A 287 16.07 3.54 14.28
N GLU A 288 16.52 3.39 13.03
CA GLU A 288 16.50 4.48 12.06
C GLU A 288 16.52 3.96 10.62
N ILE A 289 16.09 4.83 9.71
CA ILE A 289 16.17 4.64 8.26
C ILE A 289 16.98 5.81 7.69
N THR A 290 17.98 5.48 6.86
CA THR A 290 18.75 6.47 6.11
C THR A 290 18.50 6.37 4.63
N LEU A 291 18.26 7.49 3.96
CA LEU A 291 18.06 7.61 2.52
C LEU A 291 19.33 8.15 1.85
N THR A 292 19.75 7.52 0.77
CA THR A 292 20.76 8.03 -0.17
C THR A 292 20.07 8.21 -1.52
N SER A 293 20.08 9.42 -2.08
CA SER A 293 19.41 9.76 -3.34
C SER A 293 20.44 10.18 -4.39
N GLY A 294 20.64 9.37 -5.44
CA GLY A 294 21.72 9.55 -6.40
C GLY A 294 23.11 9.61 -5.72
N ALA A 295 23.85 10.70 -5.95
CA ALA A 295 25.18 10.94 -5.37
C ALA A 295 25.16 11.73 -4.06
N THR A 296 23.99 11.98 -3.47
CA THR A 296 23.87 12.74 -2.21
C THR A 296 24.42 11.95 -1.02
N ALA A 297 24.84 12.65 0.03
CA ALA A 297 25.23 12.01 1.28
C ALA A 297 24.01 11.36 1.95
N PRO A 298 24.17 10.20 2.63
CA PRO A 298 23.07 9.57 3.36
C PRO A 298 22.46 10.49 4.42
N GLN A 299 21.13 10.59 4.45
CA GLN A 299 20.37 11.38 5.42
C GLN A 299 19.46 10.46 6.26
N THR A 300 19.43 10.64 7.58
CA THR A 300 18.44 9.98 8.44
C THR A 300 17.06 10.59 8.22
N VAL A 301 16.15 9.80 7.66
CA VAL A 301 14.78 10.22 7.31
C VAL A 301 13.72 9.70 8.27
N ALA A 302 14.08 8.72 9.11
CA ALA A 302 13.25 8.29 10.23
C ALA A 302 14.11 7.82 11.40
N ARG A 303 13.68 8.13 12.62
CA ARG A 303 14.22 7.61 13.88
C ARG A 303 13.09 7.29 14.85
N TYR A 304 13.20 6.16 15.52
CA TYR A 304 12.13 5.60 16.34
C TYR A 304 12.52 5.55 17.81
N GLY A 305 11.61 5.98 18.68
CA GLY A 305 11.79 5.95 20.13
C GLY A 305 10.77 5.03 20.79
N TYR A 306 11.24 4.18 21.69
CA TYR A 306 10.48 3.15 22.40
C TYR A 306 10.47 3.42 23.90
N ASP A 307 9.50 2.85 24.60
CA ASP A 307 9.54 2.71 26.06
C ASP A 307 10.28 1.42 26.50
N PRO A 308 10.51 1.19 27.80
CA PRO A 308 11.20 0.00 28.29
C PRO A 308 10.49 -1.33 28.02
N SER A 309 9.21 -1.30 27.64
CA SER A 309 8.46 -2.50 27.25
C SER A 309 8.56 -2.79 25.75
N GLY A 310 9.22 -1.91 24.99
CA GLY A 310 9.39 -2.05 23.55
C GLY A 310 8.17 -1.61 22.73
N LEU A 311 7.25 -0.86 23.33
CA LEU A 311 6.18 -0.18 22.59
C LEU A 311 6.74 1.07 21.93
N LEU A 312 6.40 1.27 20.66
CA LEU A 312 6.81 2.43 19.88
C LEU A 312 6.10 3.69 20.41
N ARG A 313 6.85 4.70 20.87
CA ARG A 313 6.28 5.93 21.44
C ARG A 313 6.39 7.11 20.50
N THR A 314 7.45 7.17 19.69
CA THR A 314 7.69 8.30 18.79
C THR A 314 8.34 7.87 17.48
N MET A 315 8.05 8.61 16.43
CA MET A 315 8.80 8.62 15.17
C MET A 315 9.19 10.07 14.89
N THR A 316 10.44 10.32 14.52
CA THR A 316 10.99 11.64 14.16
C THR A 316 11.69 11.56 12.81
N ASN A 317 11.82 12.69 12.09
CA ASN A 317 12.65 12.78 10.89
C ASN A 317 13.74 13.84 11.13
N PRO A 318 14.92 13.41 11.63
CA PRO A 318 16.02 14.32 11.95
C PRO A 318 16.49 15.19 10.78
N GLY A 319 16.19 14.79 9.54
CA GLY A 319 16.55 15.53 8.34
C GLY A 319 15.63 16.73 8.03
N THR A 320 14.44 16.80 8.62
CA THR A 320 13.56 17.98 8.49
C THR A 320 13.49 18.78 9.78
N ASP A 321 13.24 18.09 10.90
CA ASP A 321 13.06 18.71 12.21
C ASP A 321 13.19 17.65 13.33
N ALA A 322 13.56 18.09 14.53
CA ALA A 322 13.68 17.18 15.67
C ALA A 322 12.33 16.85 16.34
N SER A 323 11.22 17.42 15.86
CA SER A 323 9.91 17.21 16.49
C SER A 323 9.33 15.83 16.09
N PRO A 324 8.56 15.18 16.98
CA PRO A 324 7.86 13.96 16.63
C PRO A 324 6.97 14.15 15.40
N GLN A 325 7.22 13.33 14.38
CA GLN A 325 6.32 13.14 13.25
C GLN A 325 5.11 12.30 13.63
N ALA A 326 5.30 11.39 14.58
CA ALA A 326 4.24 10.67 15.22
C ALA A 326 4.55 10.45 16.71
N ALA A 327 3.52 10.48 17.54
CA ALA A 327 3.56 10.15 18.96
C ALA A 327 2.38 9.24 19.34
N TYR A 328 2.64 8.31 20.26
CA TYR A 328 1.70 7.25 20.62
C TYR A 328 1.61 7.05 22.12
N ALA A 329 0.38 6.83 22.60
CA ALA A 329 0.10 6.31 23.94
C ALA A 329 -0.68 4.99 23.84
N TYR A 330 -0.56 4.16 24.87
CA TYR A 330 -1.18 2.83 24.91
C TYR A 330 -1.87 2.59 26.23
N ASP A 331 -2.88 1.73 26.21
CA ASP A 331 -3.43 1.11 27.42
C ASP A 331 -2.53 -0.04 27.92
N ALA A 332 -2.93 -0.64 29.05
CA ALA A 332 -2.18 -1.72 29.69
C ALA A 332 -2.08 -3.02 28.85
N ILE A 333 -2.84 -3.14 27.76
CA ILE A 333 -2.84 -4.31 26.87
C ILE A 333 -2.14 -3.97 25.54
N GLY A 334 -1.66 -2.73 25.38
CA GLY A 334 -0.92 -2.27 24.22
C GLY A 334 -1.80 -1.78 23.06
N ARG A 335 -3.08 -1.51 23.28
CA ARG A 335 -3.93 -0.82 22.29
C ARG A 335 -3.62 0.66 22.32
N LEU A 336 -3.58 1.31 21.16
CA LEU A 336 -3.39 2.77 21.10
C LEU A 336 -4.52 3.49 21.83
N THR A 337 -4.19 4.38 22.76
CA THR A 337 -5.16 5.30 23.40
C THR A 337 -5.06 6.71 22.87
N SER A 338 -3.89 7.09 22.34
CA SER A 338 -3.67 8.38 21.71
C SER A 338 -2.73 8.24 20.53
N ILE A 339 -2.99 8.99 19.48
CA ILE A 339 -2.16 9.10 18.29
C ILE A 339 -2.11 10.56 17.85
N ALA A 340 -0.91 11.11 17.76
CA ALA A 340 -0.66 12.40 17.13
C ALA A 340 0.30 12.16 15.98
N SER A 341 -0.17 12.26 14.73
CA SER A 341 0.66 12.03 13.56
C SER A 341 0.43 13.03 12.43
N ARG A 342 1.44 13.17 11.58
CA ARG A 342 1.39 14.02 10.39
C ARG A 342 0.38 13.51 9.33
N ASN A 343 0.09 12.21 9.34
CA ASN A 343 -0.82 11.57 8.39
C ASN A 343 -2.28 11.66 8.81
N HIS A 344 -2.56 11.61 10.12
CA HIS A 344 -3.94 11.48 10.63
C HIS A 344 -4.38 12.62 11.53
N GLY A 345 -3.48 13.51 11.95
CA GLY A 345 -3.76 14.48 12.99
C GLY A 345 -3.71 13.87 14.38
N THR A 346 -4.43 14.47 15.33
CA THR A 346 -4.41 14.08 16.74
C THR A 346 -5.75 13.49 17.19
N TRP A 347 -5.71 12.27 17.74
CA TRP A 347 -6.87 11.51 18.16
C TRP A 347 -6.69 10.83 19.50
N GLU A 348 -7.75 10.84 20.29
CA GLU A 348 -7.93 9.98 21.46
C GLU A 348 -8.84 8.80 21.09
N LEU A 349 -8.45 7.61 21.55
CA LEU A 349 -9.10 6.34 21.26
C LEU A 349 -9.47 5.63 22.56
N SER A 350 -10.74 5.22 22.65
CA SER A 350 -11.23 4.43 23.79
C SER A 350 -11.92 3.15 23.30
N PHE A 351 -11.49 2.00 23.80
CA PHE A 351 -12.00 0.70 23.40
C PHE A 351 -12.85 0.10 24.53
N ALA A 352 -14.13 -0.13 24.26
CA ALA A 352 -14.98 -0.87 25.18
C ALA A 352 -14.54 -2.34 25.29
N ALA A 353 -15.01 -3.02 26.34
CA ALA A 353 -14.72 -4.44 26.52
C ALA A 353 -15.28 -5.27 25.35
N GLY A 354 -14.48 -6.20 24.82
CA GLY A 354 -14.92 -7.12 23.78
C GLY A 354 -14.99 -6.58 22.35
N THR A 355 -14.73 -5.28 22.12
CA THR A 355 -14.76 -4.69 20.77
C THR A 355 -13.41 -4.13 20.35
N ALA A 356 -13.06 -4.34 19.08
CA ALA A 356 -11.96 -3.67 18.41
C ALA A 356 -12.35 -2.33 17.80
N ALA A 357 -13.64 -1.97 17.71
CA ALA A 357 -14.06 -0.65 17.23
C ALA A 357 -13.93 0.38 18.37
N PRO A 358 -13.01 1.36 18.29
CA PRO A 358 -12.90 2.37 19.33
C PRO A 358 -13.98 3.44 19.18
N THR A 359 -14.22 4.18 20.26
CA THR A 359 -14.69 5.57 20.15
C THR A 359 -13.47 6.42 19.86
N ALA A 360 -13.51 7.23 18.80
CA ALA A 360 -12.43 8.12 18.40
C ALA A 360 -12.85 9.58 18.50
N THR A 361 -12.02 10.42 19.10
CA THR A 361 -12.25 11.86 19.23
C THR A 361 -11.03 12.61 18.75
N SER A 362 -11.21 13.47 17.74
CA SER A 362 -10.14 14.35 17.28
C SER A 362 -9.94 15.49 18.27
N THR A 363 -8.69 15.84 18.54
CA THR A 363 -8.34 17.05 19.29
C THR A 363 -7.85 18.18 18.37
N ASP A 364 -7.78 17.93 17.07
CA ASP A 364 -7.50 18.96 16.07
C ASP A 364 -8.73 19.86 15.84
N PRO A 365 -8.55 21.06 15.25
CA PRO A 365 -9.68 21.92 14.89
C PRO A 365 -10.72 21.19 14.06
N THR A 366 -12.00 21.44 14.34
CA THR A 366 -13.12 20.78 13.67
C THR A 366 -13.06 21.01 12.17
N VAL A 367 -12.94 19.93 11.41
CA VAL A 367 -13.07 19.94 9.95
C VAL A 367 -14.55 19.98 9.58
N PRO A 368 -14.96 20.72 8.53
CA PRO A 368 -16.31 20.62 8.01
C PRO A 368 -16.62 19.17 7.61
N PRO A 369 -17.84 18.67 7.87
CA PRO A 369 -18.29 17.37 7.39
C PRO A 369 -18.05 17.21 5.88
N PRO A 370 -17.67 16.02 5.40
CA PRO A 370 -17.57 15.79 3.98
C PRO A 370 -18.89 16.08 3.24
N GLY A 371 -18.81 16.83 2.15
CA GLY A 371 -19.97 17.34 1.41
C GLY A 371 -20.33 18.79 1.73
N ASP A 372 -19.94 19.30 2.90
CA ASP A 372 -20.07 20.73 3.22
C ASP A 372 -18.99 21.55 2.50
N PRO A 373 -19.16 22.88 2.36
CA PRO A 373 -18.14 23.73 1.73
C PRO A 373 -16.75 23.57 2.37
N LEU A 374 -15.75 23.35 1.51
CA LEU A 374 -14.35 23.32 1.92
C LEU A 374 -13.91 24.71 2.42
N GLN A 375 -13.04 24.73 3.42
CA GLN A 375 -12.49 25.95 4.01
C GLN A 375 -11.03 26.08 3.60
N GLY A 376 -10.63 27.29 3.20
CA GLY A 376 -9.25 27.56 2.81
C GLY A 376 -9.10 28.85 2.03
N ALA A 377 -8.50 28.79 0.85
CA ALA A 377 -8.24 29.95 0.02
C ALA A 377 -9.54 30.65 -0.44
N THR A 378 -9.47 31.96 -0.65
CA THR A 378 -10.62 32.76 -1.10
C THR A 378 -11.08 32.33 -2.50
N GLY A 379 -12.40 32.23 -2.70
CA GLY A 379 -13.02 31.99 -4.00
C GLY A 379 -13.07 30.52 -4.43
N ILE A 380 -12.61 29.57 -3.60
CA ILE A 380 -12.74 28.12 -3.88
C ILE A 380 -14.21 27.65 -3.88
N ASP A 381 -15.08 28.41 -3.20
CA ASP A 381 -16.51 28.18 -3.05
C ASP A 381 -17.37 29.05 -3.99
N ASP A 382 -16.78 30.06 -4.64
CA ASP A 382 -17.49 30.92 -5.60
C ASP A 382 -17.73 30.17 -6.91
N PRO A 383 -18.97 29.84 -7.32
CA PRO A 383 -19.24 29.11 -8.55
C PRO A 383 -18.81 29.88 -9.82
N GLY A 384 -18.78 31.22 -9.78
CA GLY A 384 -18.42 32.08 -10.92
C GLY A 384 -16.91 32.29 -11.09
N ALA A 385 -16.10 31.98 -10.08
CA ALA A 385 -14.65 32.11 -10.18
C ALA A 385 -14.08 31.08 -11.17
N SER A 386 -13.15 31.53 -12.03
CA SER A 386 -12.41 30.69 -12.99
C SER A 386 -10.95 30.44 -12.60
N GLY A 387 -10.51 31.04 -11.49
CA GLY A 387 -9.17 30.89 -10.94
C GLY A 387 -9.01 31.66 -9.64
N PRO A 388 -7.81 31.63 -9.03
CA PRO A 388 -7.54 32.35 -7.80
C PRO A 388 -7.63 33.87 -7.98
N PRO A 389 -8.01 34.62 -6.92
CA PRO A 389 -7.98 36.09 -6.96
C PRO A 389 -6.58 36.63 -7.28
N GLN A 390 -6.49 37.67 -8.10
CA GLN A 390 -5.20 38.28 -8.50
C GLN A 390 -4.36 38.75 -7.29
N GLY A 391 -5.01 39.15 -6.19
CA GLY A 391 -4.34 39.55 -4.96
C GLY A 391 -3.61 38.42 -4.22
N ASP A 392 -3.80 37.16 -4.61
CA ASP A 392 -3.15 36.01 -4.00
C ASP A 392 -1.80 35.65 -4.64
N PHE A 393 -1.34 36.45 -5.61
CA PHE A 393 -0.07 36.27 -6.32
C PHE A 393 0.97 37.31 -5.87
N PRO A 394 1.79 37.03 -4.84
CA PRO A 394 2.82 37.95 -4.39
C PRO A 394 3.88 38.25 -5.48
N PRO A 395 4.54 39.42 -5.43
CA PRO A 395 5.53 39.84 -6.43
C PRO A 395 6.89 39.09 -6.37
N GLY A 396 6.98 37.97 -5.65
CA GLY A 396 8.20 37.18 -5.47
C GLY A 396 7.99 35.68 -5.67
N ASP A 397 9.06 34.88 -5.56
CA ASP A 397 8.94 33.42 -5.57
C ASP A 397 8.28 32.95 -4.27
N VAL A 398 7.34 32.01 -4.40
CA VAL A 398 6.72 31.31 -3.26
C VAL A 398 7.43 29.96 -3.12
N SER A 399 8.70 30.01 -2.74
CA SER A 399 9.54 28.84 -2.51
C SER A 399 10.04 28.83 -1.07
N GLY A 400 9.30 28.13 -0.22
CA GLY A 400 9.70 27.84 1.15
C GLY A 400 9.46 26.35 1.47
N PRO A 401 10.21 25.76 2.41
CA PRO A 401 10.03 24.37 2.83
C PRO A 401 8.69 24.13 3.56
N GLN A 402 7.98 25.22 3.88
CA GLN A 402 6.65 25.18 4.46
C GLN A 402 5.63 25.54 3.39
N ALA A 403 4.55 24.76 3.34
CA ALA A 403 3.34 25.14 2.62
C ALA A 403 2.80 26.47 3.14
N TYR A 404 1.84 27.04 2.42
CA TYR A 404 0.99 28.06 3.00
C TYR A 404 -0.49 27.66 2.88
N PRO A 405 -1.24 27.68 4.00
CA PRO A 405 -0.77 28.04 5.34
C PRO A 405 0.17 26.98 5.93
N SER A 406 1.11 27.39 6.79
CA SER A 406 2.23 26.55 7.25
C SER A 406 1.80 25.30 8.04
N TYR A 407 0.61 25.30 8.62
CA TYR A 407 0.06 24.13 9.31
C TYR A 407 -0.47 23.05 8.34
N CYS A 408 -0.62 23.35 7.04
CA CYS A 408 -0.99 22.41 5.98
C CYS A 408 0.24 21.86 5.24
N TYR A 409 1.41 21.78 5.86
CA TYR A 409 2.66 21.42 5.17
C TYR A 409 2.80 19.94 4.75
N TYR A 410 1.81 19.10 5.04
CA TYR A 410 1.75 17.70 4.58
C TYR A 410 0.71 17.50 3.50
N ALA A 411 1.01 16.59 2.57
CA ALA A 411 0.05 16.13 1.58
C ALA A 411 -1.27 15.67 2.23
N ALA A 412 -1.22 14.87 3.30
CA ALA A 412 -2.43 14.37 3.98
C ALA A 412 -3.36 15.48 4.48
N ALA A 413 -2.81 16.63 4.91
CA ALA A 413 -3.61 17.75 5.39
C ALA A 413 -4.49 18.35 4.29
N TRP A 414 -4.04 18.33 3.03
CA TRP A 414 -4.80 18.77 1.87
C TRP A 414 -5.68 17.67 1.30
N LEU A 415 -5.12 16.48 1.13
CA LEU A 415 -5.69 15.40 0.32
C LEU A 415 -6.72 14.56 1.08
N TRP A 416 -6.45 14.25 2.36
CA TRP A 416 -7.43 13.64 3.26
C TRP A 416 -8.20 14.67 4.09
N TYR A 417 -7.81 15.95 3.98
CA TYR A 417 -8.48 17.09 4.58
C TYR A 417 -8.74 16.94 6.09
N HIS A 418 -7.74 16.46 6.83
CA HIS A 418 -7.84 16.28 8.28
C HIS A 418 -7.57 17.58 9.08
N ARG A 419 -7.37 18.72 8.39
CA ARG A 419 -7.23 20.05 9.01
C ARG A 419 -8.08 21.08 8.26
N SER A 420 -8.86 21.86 9.00
CA SER A 420 -9.64 22.97 8.45
C SER A 420 -8.71 24.04 7.83
N GLY A 421 -9.12 24.61 6.71
CA GLY A 421 -8.36 25.65 6.01
C GLY A 421 -7.34 25.14 5.00
N CYS A 422 -7.19 23.81 4.85
CA CYS A 422 -6.27 23.19 3.90
C CYS A 422 -6.97 22.86 2.56
N ALA A 423 -7.64 23.84 1.96
CA ALA A 423 -8.18 23.75 0.61
C ALA A 423 -7.78 24.98 -0.22
N ALA A 424 -7.41 24.77 -1.48
CA ALA A 424 -7.00 25.85 -2.37
C ALA A 424 -7.30 25.50 -3.82
N TRP A 425 -7.21 26.49 -4.70
CA TRP A 425 -7.13 26.23 -6.13
C TRP A 425 -5.89 25.42 -6.47
N ALA A 426 -5.95 24.64 -7.55
CA ALA A 426 -4.85 23.82 -8.02
C ALA A 426 -4.48 24.16 -9.47
N ALA A 427 -3.20 24.42 -9.72
CA ALA A 427 -2.64 24.68 -11.05
C ALA A 427 -2.22 23.35 -11.73
N HIS A 428 -3.16 22.73 -12.43
CA HIS A 428 -2.96 21.44 -13.08
C HIS A 428 -3.64 21.45 -14.46
N TYR A 429 -2.89 21.80 -15.51
CA TYR A 429 -3.41 22.00 -16.88
C TYR A 429 -4.57 22.99 -16.97
N GLY A 430 -4.56 23.98 -16.08
CA GLY A 430 -5.67 24.89 -15.81
C GLY A 430 -5.80 25.18 -14.32
N TRP A 431 -6.63 26.17 -13.98
CA TRP A 431 -7.00 26.42 -12.58
C TRP A 431 -8.25 25.62 -12.23
N HIS A 432 -8.12 24.73 -11.24
CA HIS A 432 -9.22 23.88 -10.80
C HIS A 432 -9.57 24.15 -9.33
N LYS A 433 -10.87 24.15 -9.04
CA LYS A 433 -11.39 24.20 -7.67
C LYS A 433 -11.25 22.83 -7.00
N PRO A 434 -11.02 22.79 -5.68
CA PRO A 434 -11.06 21.55 -4.93
C PRO A 434 -12.51 21.09 -4.73
N TYR A 435 -12.72 19.77 -4.75
CA TYR A 435 -14.01 19.13 -4.53
C TYR A 435 -13.85 17.94 -3.59
N TRP A 436 -14.89 17.69 -2.80
CA TRP A 436 -15.03 16.42 -2.11
C TRP A 436 -15.21 15.28 -3.10
N LYS A 437 -14.41 14.23 -2.94
CA LYS A 437 -14.42 13.01 -3.74
C LYS A 437 -14.69 11.84 -2.82
N ARG A 438 -15.65 10.99 -3.19
CA ARG A 438 -16.01 9.81 -2.41
C ARG A 438 -15.41 8.57 -3.03
N LEU A 439 -14.55 7.88 -2.28
CA LEU A 439 -13.96 6.61 -2.69
C LEU A 439 -15.00 5.47 -2.64
N PRO A 440 -14.74 4.32 -3.29
CA PRO A 440 -15.64 3.16 -3.24
C PRO A 440 -15.96 2.67 -1.83
N SER A 441 -15.05 2.81 -0.86
CA SER A 441 -15.32 2.48 0.56
C SER A 441 -16.23 3.47 1.27
N GLY A 442 -16.58 4.58 0.62
CA GLY A 442 -17.30 5.70 1.22
C GLY A 442 -16.42 6.72 1.93
N TYR A 443 -15.11 6.49 2.03
CA TYR A 443 -14.15 7.46 2.56
C TYR A 443 -14.05 8.69 1.66
N TRP A 444 -13.88 9.86 2.26
CA TRP A 444 -13.85 11.13 1.55
C TRP A 444 -12.43 11.67 1.46
N VAL A 445 -12.07 12.16 0.28
CA VAL A 445 -10.81 12.86 -0.01
C VAL A 445 -11.12 14.16 -0.74
N VAL A 446 -10.11 15.01 -0.90
CA VAL A 446 -10.20 16.23 -1.71
C VAL A 446 -9.45 16.02 -3.01
N GLY A 447 -10.12 16.31 -4.12
CA GLY A 447 -9.55 16.21 -5.47
C GLY A 447 -10.03 17.32 -6.39
N ILE A 448 -9.64 17.27 -7.66
CA ILE A 448 -10.13 18.17 -8.72
C ILE A 448 -10.98 17.42 -9.74
N ASN A 449 -11.78 18.15 -10.52
CA ASN A 449 -12.50 17.60 -11.68
C ASN A 449 -11.73 18.02 -12.93
N HIS A 450 -10.77 17.21 -13.38
CA HIS A 450 -10.02 17.49 -14.61
C HIS A 450 -10.02 16.28 -15.55
N ASP A 451 -9.20 15.27 -15.25
CA ASP A 451 -8.79 14.27 -16.22
C ASP A 451 -8.65 12.86 -15.61
N HIS A 452 -9.13 12.67 -14.37
CA HIS A 452 -9.19 11.39 -13.67
C HIS A 452 -7.85 10.65 -13.72
N CYS A 453 -7.81 9.38 -14.16
CA CYS A 453 -6.59 8.60 -14.21
C CYS A 453 -5.87 8.78 -15.56
N THR A 454 -5.75 10.00 -16.09
CA THR A 454 -5.13 10.29 -17.39
C THR A 454 -3.78 9.58 -17.56
N LYS A 455 -3.57 9.02 -18.76
CA LYS A 455 -2.48 8.08 -19.10
C LYS A 455 -2.52 6.75 -18.33
N ALA A 456 -3.69 6.37 -17.84
CA ALA A 456 -4.01 5.06 -17.27
C ALA A 456 -5.51 4.81 -17.43
N VAL A 457 -5.95 3.61 -17.08
CA VAL A 457 -7.36 3.23 -17.11
C VAL A 457 -8.05 3.79 -15.85
N ASP A 458 -9.25 4.32 -15.95
CA ASP A 458 -10.00 4.87 -14.82
C ASP A 458 -10.52 3.78 -13.88
N LYS A 459 -10.98 2.67 -14.47
CA LYS A 459 -11.58 1.53 -13.76
C LYS A 459 -10.91 0.20 -14.11
N PRO A 460 -9.62 0.01 -13.80
CA PRO A 460 -8.92 -1.20 -14.17
C PRO A 460 -9.62 -2.43 -13.56
N LEU A 461 -10.02 -3.38 -14.39
CA LEU A 461 -10.78 -4.59 -13.99
C LEU A 461 -12.05 -4.30 -13.13
N GLY A 462 -12.63 -3.10 -13.27
CA GLY A 462 -13.81 -2.66 -12.51
C GLY A 462 -13.52 -2.03 -11.13
N TYR A 463 -12.25 -1.87 -10.74
CA TYR A 463 -11.88 -1.13 -9.54
C TYR A 463 -11.87 0.37 -9.83
N ASP A 464 -12.73 1.17 -9.20
CA ASP A 464 -12.86 2.61 -9.50
C ASP A 464 -11.75 3.42 -8.83
N PHE A 465 -10.75 3.82 -9.62
CA PHE A 465 -9.57 4.55 -9.16
C PHE A 465 -9.71 6.06 -9.32
N ARG A 466 -10.72 6.53 -10.07
CA ARG A 466 -10.93 7.95 -10.40
C ARG A 466 -10.88 8.89 -9.20
N PRO A 467 -11.59 8.64 -8.08
CA PRO A 467 -11.58 9.60 -6.97
C PRO A 467 -10.20 9.71 -6.29
N ALA A 468 -9.36 8.66 -6.37
CA ALA A 468 -7.99 8.71 -5.89
C ALA A 468 -7.05 9.40 -6.90
N CYS A 469 -7.27 9.21 -8.20
CA CYS A 469 -6.54 9.95 -9.25
C CYS A 469 -6.85 11.45 -9.16
N ASP A 470 -8.12 11.83 -9.05
CA ASP A 470 -8.55 13.21 -8.83
C ASP A 470 -7.89 13.87 -7.59
N MET A 471 -7.66 13.09 -6.53
CA MET A 471 -6.94 13.50 -5.33
C MET A 471 -5.44 13.67 -5.59
N HIS A 472 -4.84 12.79 -6.39
CA HIS A 472 -3.44 12.90 -6.81
C HIS A 472 -3.20 14.15 -7.67
N ASP A 473 -4.06 14.41 -8.66
CA ASP A 473 -3.96 15.60 -9.51
C ASP A 473 -4.09 16.89 -8.71
N TYR A 474 -4.98 16.88 -7.71
CA TYR A 474 -5.09 18.00 -6.76
C TYR A 474 -3.77 18.23 -6.02
N GLY A 475 -3.15 17.17 -5.49
CA GLY A 475 -1.84 17.27 -4.84
C GLY A 475 -0.75 17.78 -5.78
N TYR A 476 -0.74 17.31 -7.03
CA TYR A 476 0.19 17.80 -8.07
C TYR A 476 -0.07 19.26 -8.41
N GLY A 477 -1.33 19.68 -8.51
CA GLY A 477 -1.67 21.08 -8.75
C GLY A 477 -1.34 21.99 -7.58
N LEU A 478 -1.48 21.53 -6.33
CA LEU A 478 -1.02 22.26 -5.14
C LEU A 478 0.50 22.46 -5.12
N ILE A 479 1.27 21.48 -5.59
CA ILE A 479 2.70 21.66 -5.85
C ILE A 479 2.91 22.64 -7.02
N GLY A 480 2.09 22.50 -8.07
CA GLY A 480 2.04 23.35 -9.25
C GLY A 480 1.92 24.84 -8.93
N ASN A 481 1.14 25.16 -7.89
CA ASN A 481 0.94 26.53 -7.38
C ASN A 481 2.26 27.25 -7.06
N THR A 482 3.30 26.51 -6.63
CA THR A 482 4.63 27.10 -6.38
C THR A 482 5.26 27.67 -7.64
N TYR A 483 5.02 27.05 -8.81
CA TYR A 483 5.51 27.54 -10.11
C TYR A 483 4.65 28.67 -10.67
N LYS A 484 3.42 28.80 -10.18
CA LYS A 484 2.49 29.90 -10.50
C LYS A 484 2.56 31.08 -9.55
N ARG A 485 3.37 31.00 -8.50
CA ARG A 485 3.45 32.02 -7.45
C ARG A 485 2.11 32.26 -6.77
N TYR A 486 1.26 31.23 -6.69
CA TYR A 486 0.03 31.32 -5.92
C TYR A 486 0.34 31.06 -4.46
N LYS A 487 -0.06 31.97 -3.57
CA LYS A 487 0.37 31.91 -2.17
C LYS A 487 -0.13 30.67 -1.42
N TYR A 488 -1.19 29.99 -1.87
CA TYR A 488 -1.62 28.73 -1.26
C TYR A 488 -1.03 27.54 -2.02
N TYR A 489 -0.10 26.82 -1.41
CA TYR A 489 0.67 25.78 -2.10
C TYR A 489 1.11 24.68 -1.15
N LEU A 490 1.36 23.50 -1.72
CA LEU A 490 2.14 22.43 -1.10
C LEU A 490 3.59 22.54 -1.60
N ASP A 491 4.58 22.35 -0.72
CA ASP A 491 5.99 22.47 -1.08
C ASP A 491 6.35 21.55 -2.27
N ARG A 492 7.13 22.07 -3.23
CA ARG A 492 7.53 21.37 -4.46
C ARG A 492 8.33 20.09 -4.23
N TYR A 493 8.93 19.94 -3.06
CA TYR A 493 9.65 18.72 -2.68
C TYR A 493 8.74 17.61 -2.14
N ARG A 494 7.42 17.85 -2.02
CA ARG A 494 6.42 16.91 -1.48
C ARG A 494 5.81 15.96 -2.50
N ARG A 495 6.37 15.90 -3.72
CA ARG A 495 5.86 15.02 -4.79
C ARG A 495 5.76 13.56 -4.34
N VAL A 496 6.81 13.03 -3.71
CA VAL A 496 6.83 11.63 -3.25
C VAL A 496 5.79 11.40 -2.15
N ASP A 497 5.54 12.40 -1.28
CA ASP A 497 4.49 12.34 -0.25
C ASP A 497 3.10 12.23 -0.90
N VAL A 498 2.85 12.95 -1.99
CA VAL A 498 1.59 12.88 -2.75
C VAL A 498 1.43 11.52 -3.46
N ASP A 499 2.49 11.02 -4.11
CA ASP A 499 2.49 9.73 -4.78
C ASP A 499 2.23 8.57 -3.79
N ASP A 500 2.83 8.64 -2.59
CA ASP A 500 2.67 7.60 -1.57
C ASP A 500 1.30 7.66 -0.88
N LEU A 501 0.75 8.86 -0.69
CA LEU A 501 -0.61 9.02 -0.18
C LEU A 501 -1.64 8.54 -1.21
N PHE A 502 -1.42 8.78 -2.49
CA PHE A 502 -2.23 8.22 -3.58
C PHE A 502 -2.24 6.69 -3.52
N TYR A 503 -1.07 6.06 -3.47
CA TYR A 503 -0.96 4.61 -3.31
C TYR A 503 -1.66 4.10 -2.06
N THR A 504 -1.43 4.74 -0.90
CA THR A 504 -2.05 4.35 0.36
C THR A 504 -3.57 4.48 0.28
N THR A 505 -4.08 5.52 -0.38
CA THR A 505 -5.51 5.74 -0.59
C THR A 505 -6.12 4.63 -1.44
N LEU A 506 -5.48 4.28 -2.56
CA LEU A 506 -5.90 3.14 -3.37
C LEU A 506 -5.86 1.83 -2.57
N ARG A 507 -4.74 1.53 -1.91
CA ARG A 507 -4.51 0.27 -1.18
C ARG A 507 -5.45 0.06 0.00
N ASP A 508 -5.70 1.12 0.78
CA ASP A 508 -6.38 1.03 2.07
C ASP A 508 -7.83 1.49 2.05
N TRP A 509 -8.24 2.33 1.11
CA TRP A 509 -9.60 2.83 1.06
C TRP A 509 -10.32 2.39 -0.20
N THR A 510 -9.70 2.46 -1.38
CA THR A 510 -10.33 1.95 -2.61
C THR A 510 -10.42 0.43 -2.57
N CYS A 511 -9.30 -0.27 -2.44
CA CYS A 511 -9.24 -1.73 -2.54
C CYS A 511 -9.98 -2.46 -1.42
N SER A 512 -10.16 -1.85 -0.25
CA SER A 512 -10.92 -2.47 0.84
C SER A 512 -12.41 -2.59 0.54
N ALA A 513 -12.92 -1.80 -0.41
CA ALA A 513 -14.32 -1.84 -0.85
C ALA A 513 -14.62 -2.98 -1.82
N TYR A 514 -13.64 -3.84 -2.11
CA TYR A 514 -13.78 -4.91 -3.08
C TYR A 514 -13.48 -6.27 -2.46
N ARG A 515 -14.06 -7.32 -3.07
CA ARG A 515 -13.90 -8.70 -2.61
C ARG A 515 -12.49 -9.25 -2.85
N ILE A 516 -11.88 -8.92 -3.99
CA ILE A 516 -10.55 -9.40 -4.39
C ILE A 516 -9.55 -8.26 -4.18
N LYS A 517 -9.02 -8.15 -2.97
CA LYS A 517 -8.19 -7.03 -2.54
C LYS A 517 -6.77 -7.13 -3.09
N GLY A 518 -6.23 -8.35 -3.21
CA GLY A 518 -4.86 -8.61 -3.67
C GLY A 518 -4.62 -8.18 -5.12
N THR A 519 -5.57 -8.44 -6.02
CA THR A 519 -5.52 -7.95 -7.41
C THR A 519 -5.60 -6.43 -7.44
N CYS A 520 -6.59 -5.83 -6.75
CA CYS A 520 -6.70 -4.37 -6.67
C CYS A 520 -5.42 -3.71 -6.16
N ARG A 521 -4.78 -4.26 -5.12
CA ARG A 521 -3.52 -3.74 -4.58
C ARG A 521 -2.34 -3.87 -5.54
N SER A 522 -2.29 -4.95 -6.31
CA SER A 522 -1.27 -5.13 -7.35
C SER A 522 -1.43 -4.06 -8.44
N LEU A 523 -2.68 -3.75 -8.84
CA LEU A 523 -2.96 -2.64 -9.75
C LEU A 523 -2.59 -1.30 -9.11
N ALA A 524 -2.99 -1.04 -7.86
CA ALA A 524 -2.64 0.19 -7.15
C ALA A 524 -1.13 0.44 -7.11
N TRP A 525 -0.33 -0.62 -6.92
CA TRP A 525 1.13 -0.51 -6.98
C TRP A 525 1.63 -0.14 -8.38
N THR A 526 1.06 -0.72 -9.45
CA THR A 526 1.38 -0.33 -10.84
C THR A 526 1.05 1.15 -11.08
N TYR A 527 -0.08 1.66 -10.58
CA TYR A 527 -0.44 3.09 -10.68
C TYR A 527 0.56 3.97 -9.93
N ARG A 528 0.97 3.58 -8.71
CA ARG A 528 2.05 4.25 -7.97
C ARG A 528 3.32 4.36 -8.81
N GLN A 529 3.73 3.26 -9.45
CA GLN A 529 4.95 3.27 -10.27
C GLN A 529 4.81 4.16 -11.51
N GLY A 530 3.62 4.26 -12.10
CA GLY A 530 3.32 5.19 -13.18
C GLY A 530 3.51 6.65 -12.76
N VAL A 531 2.90 7.08 -11.64
CA VAL A 531 2.97 8.48 -11.19
C VAL A 531 4.37 8.91 -10.74
N ARG A 532 5.26 7.97 -10.36
CA ARG A 532 6.68 8.28 -10.07
C ARG A 532 7.42 8.89 -11.27
N LEU A 533 6.94 8.68 -12.50
CA LEU A 533 7.47 9.32 -13.71
C LEU A 533 6.90 10.74 -13.93
N GLY A 534 5.83 11.10 -13.22
CA GLY A 534 5.13 12.37 -13.35
C GLY A 534 5.92 13.55 -12.77
N ASN A 535 5.75 14.73 -13.38
CA ASN A 535 6.34 15.98 -12.91
C ASN A 535 5.23 17.03 -12.72
N PRO A 536 4.92 17.44 -11.46
CA PRO A 536 3.91 18.47 -11.18
C PRO A 536 4.11 19.79 -11.93
N LYS A 537 5.34 20.10 -12.32
CA LYS A 537 5.67 21.31 -13.09
C LYS A 537 5.04 21.30 -14.49
N ASN A 538 4.77 20.13 -15.07
CA ASN A 538 4.18 20.03 -16.40
C ASN A 538 2.76 20.61 -16.43
N GLY A 539 1.91 20.17 -15.48
CA GLY A 539 0.55 20.70 -15.33
C GLY A 539 0.55 22.19 -14.99
N ALA A 540 1.47 22.63 -14.14
CA ALA A 540 1.64 24.05 -13.87
C ALA A 540 2.03 24.83 -15.13
N ASN A 541 3.03 24.40 -15.91
CA ASN A 541 3.44 25.14 -17.12
C ASN A 541 2.31 25.30 -18.15
N ALA A 542 1.38 24.35 -18.21
CA ALA A 542 0.21 24.38 -19.09
C ALA A 542 -0.98 25.21 -18.55
N THR A 543 -0.96 25.57 -17.27
CA THR A 543 -1.91 26.48 -16.61
C THR A 543 -1.57 27.94 -16.91
#